data_AF-A0A6P5MRP7-F1
#
_entry.id   AF-A0A6P5MRP7-F1
#
_cell.length_a   1.000
_cell.length_b   1.000
_cell.length_c   1.000
_cell.angle_alpha   90.00
_cell.angle_beta   90.00
_cell.angle_gamma   90.00
#
_symmetry.space_group_name_H-M   'P 1'
#
loop_
_entity.id
_entity.type
_entity.pdbx_description
1 polymer ?
#
loop_
_entity_poly.entity_id
_entity_poly.type
_entity_poly.pdbx_seq_one_letter_code
_entity_poly.pdbx_strand_id
1 'polypeptide(L)'
;MGFLINDKEYVSTIKEVTELASAAQLRRLFVMLLLYGSMGRPLSVWEQTWAYLSDDILYRRRHELQYPDLTISQDELQAFCLLEIEKLLQSNGKSLRNYAGMPVPNNSLVSQFSNLMLLRELQYDTVSLTREHDANVSKVLSARLRSEKKIVINVASSGIASLLLPGGKTAHSMFNIPVELTEDTVCRIKKDSPKVEVVWLADLIILDEALMTNKLAFEALDRTLRDIMVSVSDRNKDLPFGGKVVVLGGDFRQVLLVIPKGSRAEIVMASINSSVLWKYCRVL
;
A
#
# COMPACT_ATOMS: atom_id res chain seq x y z
N MET A 1 -7.04 -53.14 4.25
CA MET A 1 -8.46 -52.71 4.35
C MET A 1 -8.47 -51.19 4.50
N GLY A 2 -8.46 -50.46 3.38
CA GLY A 2 -8.44 -48.99 3.37
C GLY A 2 -9.86 -48.44 3.47
N PHE A 3 -10.23 -47.86 4.61
CA PHE A 3 -11.47 -47.12 4.74
C PHE A 3 -11.35 -45.83 3.93
N LEU A 4 -12.17 -45.70 2.90
CA LEU A 4 -12.44 -44.45 2.20
C LEU A 4 -13.15 -43.51 3.18
N ILE A 5 -12.36 -42.79 3.99
CA ILE A 5 -12.86 -41.68 4.81
C ILE A 5 -13.44 -40.66 3.84
N ASN A 6 -14.75 -40.47 3.94
CA ASN A 6 -15.45 -39.49 3.14
C ASN A 6 -14.94 -38.11 3.58
N ASP A 7 -14.34 -37.32 2.68
CA ASP A 7 -13.76 -35.99 2.97
C ASP A 7 -14.78 -34.99 3.60
N LYS A 8 -16.05 -35.39 3.72
CA LYS A 8 -17.11 -34.73 4.50
C LYS A 8 -16.74 -34.48 5.97
N GLU A 9 -15.96 -35.36 6.59
CA GLU A 9 -15.54 -35.18 7.98
C GLU A 9 -14.70 -33.91 8.14
N TYR A 10 -13.74 -33.68 7.23
CA TYR A 10 -12.92 -32.46 7.22
C TYR A 10 -13.75 -31.19 7.01
N VAL A 11 -14.77 -31.25 6.15
CA VAL A 11 -15.71 -30.13 5.96
C VAL A 11 -16.51 -29.87 7.24
N SER A 12 -16.98 -30.91 7.94
CA SER A 12 -17.70 -30.78 9.21
C SER A 12 -16.79 -30.17 10.28
N THR A 13 -15.57 -30.69 10.43
CA THR A 13 -14.60 -30.18 11.41
C THR A 13 -14.28 -28.70 11.17
N ILE A 14 -14.03 -28.30 9.91
CA ILE A 14 -13.77 -26.89 9.61
C ILE A 14 -14.99 -26.02 9.95
N LYS A 15 -16.21 -26.49 9.64
CA LYS A 15 -17.46 -25.79 9.95
C LYS A 15 -17.68 -25.65 11.46
N GLU A 16 -17.50 -26.70 12.24
CA GLU A 16 -17.64 -26.66 13.70
C GLU A 16 -16.63 -25.70 14.34
N VAL A 17 -15.39 -25.70 13.85
CA VAL A 17 -14.33 -24.83 14.37
C VAL A 17 -14.55 -23.36 14.01
N THR A 18 -15.40 -23.03 13.03
CA THR A 18 -15.68 -21.62 12.67
C THR A 18 -16.34 -20.82 13.80
N GLU A 19 -17.05 -21.48 14.72
CA GLU A 19 -17.67 -20.78 15.86
C GLU A 19 -16.63 -20.33 16.91
N LEU A 20 -15.45 -20.94 16.91
CA LEU A 20 -14.44 -20.79 17.96
C LEU A 20 -13.11 -20.20 17.45
N ALA A 21 -12.92 -20.13 16.12
CA ALA A 21 -11.63 -19.77 15.52
C ALA A 21 -11.76 -18.67 14.46
N SER A 22 -10.72 -17.83 14.37
CA SER A 22 -10.57 -16.85 13.30
C SER A 22 -10.29 -17.52 11.95
N ALA A 23 -10.62 -16.84 10.85
CA ALA A 23 -10.28 -17.28 9.50
C ALA A 23 -8.77 -17.55 9.31
N ALA A 24 -7.90 -16.81 10.01
CA ALA A 24 -6.46 -17.08 10.03
C ALA A 24 -6.09 -18.43 10.67
N GLN A 25 -6.75 -18.80 11.76
CA GLN A 25 -6.58 -20.12 12.39
C GLN A 25 -7.15 -21.23 11.51
N LEU A 26 -8.30 -21.00 10.86
CA LEU A 26 -8.89 -21.94 9.91
C LEU A 26 -7.95 -22.20 8.72
N ARG A 27 -7.28 -21.18 8.18
CA ARG A 27 -6.26 -21.36 7.12
C ARG A 27 -5.10 -22.23 7.58
N ARG A 28 -4.64 -22.08 8.82
CA ARG A 28 -3.59 -22.95 9.40
C ARG A 28 -4.06 -24.38 9.58
N LEU A 29 -5.30 -24.58 10.05
CA LEU A 29 -5.91 -25.92 10.15
C LEU A 29 -6.02 -26.58 8.78
N PHE A 30 -6.47 -25.85 7.77
CA PHE A 30 -6.58 -26.34 6.41
C PHE A 30 -5.21 -26.77 5.85
N VAL A 31 -4.17 -25.94 6.03
CA VAL A 31 -2.78 -26.27 5.65
C VAL A 31 -2.27 -27.50 6.41
N MET A 32 -2.58 -27.60 7.70
CA MET A 32 -2.21 -28.76 8.52
C MET A 32 -2.81 -30.05 7.94
N LEU A 33 -4.11 -30.04 7.60
CA LEU A 33 -4.79 -31.17 6.96
C LEU A 33 -4.18 -31.55 5.60
N LEU A 34 -3.73 -30.56 4.81
CA LEU A 34 -3.00 -30.81 3.56
C LEU A 34 -1.65 -31.48 3.82
N LEU A 35 -0.88 -31.00 4.80
CA LEU A 35 0.47 -31.51 5.09
C LEU A 35 0.48 -32.95 5.60
N TYR A 36 -0.51 -33.33 6.42
CA TYR A 36 -0.63 -34.71 6.93
C TYR A 36 -1.06 -35.73 5.87
N GLY A 37 -1.47 -35.27 4.67
CA GLY A 37 -1.87 -36.16 3.57
C GLY A 37 -3.18 -36.90 3.82
N SER A 38 -3.97 -36.45 4.80
CA SER A 38 -5.21 -37.11 5.21
C SER A 38 -6.38 -36.86 4.26
N MET A 39 -6.33 -35.77 3.49
CA MET A 39 -7.38 -35.40 2.54
C MET A 39 -7.20 -36.11 1.19
N GLY A 40 -8.16 -36.97 0.82
CA GLY A 40 -8.17 -37.67 -0.46
C GLY A 40 -8.56 -36.76 -1.62
N ARG A 41 -9.45 -35.78 -1.37
CA ARG A 41 -9.88 -34.78 -2.36
C ARG A 41 -9.83 -33.35 -1.81
N PRO A 42 -8.64 -32.74 -1.71
CA PRO A 42 -8.46 -31.38 -1.20
C PRO A 42 -9.33 -30.32 -1.88
N LEU A 43 -9.54 -30.43 -3.21
CA LEU A 43 -10.36 -29.49 -3.98
C LEU A 43 -11.82 -29.44 -3.47
N SER A 44 -12.40 -30.60 -3.19
CA SER A 44 -13.80 -30.67 -2.72
C SER A 44 -13.98 -30.04 -1.34
N VAL A 45 -12.97 -30.15 -0.48
CA VAL A 45 -12.98 -29.50 0.84
C VAL A 45 -12.81 -27.98 0.67
N TRP A 46 -11.89 -27.55 -0.21
CA TRP A 46 -11.68 -26.14 -0.55
C TRP A 46 -12.97 -25.47 -1.06
N GLU A 47 -13.62 -26.03 -2.06
CA GLU A 47 -14.85 -25.48 -2.67
C GLU A 47 -15.97 -25.25 -1.65
N GLN A 48 -16.02 -26.08 -0.60
CA GLN A 48 -17.04 -26.00 0.45
C GLN A 48 -16.64 -25.14 1.65
N THR A 49 -15.36 -24.74 1.78
CA THR A 49 -14.85 -24.09 2.99
C THR A 49 -14.13 -22.77 2.75
N TRP A 50 -13.78 -22.41 1.51
CA TRP A 50 -13.03 -21.20 1.19
C TRP A 50 -13.67 -19.92 1.72
N ALA A 51 -15.00 -19.85 1.77
CA ALA A 51 -15.72 -18.68 2.27
C ALA A 51 -15.32 -18.36 3.73
N TYR A 52 -15.32 -19.37 4.60
CA TYR A 52 -14.88 -19.24 6.00
C TYR A 52 -13.38 -18.95 6.13
N LEU A 53 -12.58 -19.54 5.25
CA LEU A 53 -11.14 -19.31 5.19
C LEU A 53 -10.78 -17.91 4.71
N SER A 54 -11.70 -17.22 4.02
CA SER A 54 -11.49 -15.89 3.42
C SER A 54 -12.21 -14.75 4.13
N ASP A 55 -13.00 -15.04 5.17
CA ASP A 55 -13.94 -14.11 5.81
C ASP A 55 -13.26 -12.83 6.33
N ASP A 56 -12.05 -12.97 6.88
CA ASP A 56 -11.27 -11.84 7.40
C ASP A 56 -10.54 -11.02 6.32
N ILE A 57 -10.47 -11.49 5.07
CA ILE A 57 -9.61 -10.90 4.03
C ILE A 57 -10.11 -9.50 3.68
N LEU A 58 -11.39 -9.33 3.36
CA LEU A 58 -11.92 -8.02 2.96
C LEU A 58 -11.74 -6.99 4.07
N TYR A 59 -12.05 -7.37 5.31
CA TYR A 59 -11.87 -6.50 6.47
C TYR A 59 -10.41 -6.10 6.68
N ARG A 60 -9.49 -7.08 6.72
CA ARG A 60 -8.05 -6.79 6.83
C ARG A 60 -7.58 -5.89 5.69
N ARG A 61 -8.04 -6.13 4.47
CA ARG A 61 -7.67 -5.30 3.31
C ARG A 61 -8.17 -3.87 3.42
N ARG A 62 -9.42 -3.65 3.83
CA ARG A 62 -9.94 -2.30 4.09
C ARG A 62 -9.10 -1.56 5.13
N HIS A 63 -8.70 -2.26 6.19
CA HIS A 63 -7.90 -1.70 7.27
C HIS A 63 -6.44 -1.42 6.86
N GLU A 64 -5.75 -2.39 6.25
CA GLU A 64 -4.37 -2.26 5.76
C GLU A 64 -4.24 -1.19 4.69
N LEU A 65 -5.24 -1.12 3.79
CA LEU A 65 -5.27 -0.14 2.71
C LEU A 65 -5.83 1.20 3.15
N GLN A 66 -6.41 1.34 4.35
CA GLN A 66 -7.17 2.53 4.76
C GLN A 66 -8.18 2.97 3.67
N TYR A 67 -8.94 2.02 3.14
CA TYR A 67 -9.95 2.26 2.10
C TYR A 67 -11.24 1.50 2.46
N PRO A 68 -12.18 2.14 3.19
CA PRO A 68 -13.38 1.48 3.72
C PRO A 68 -14.32 0.97 2.62
N ASP A 69 -14.38 1.68 1.50
CA ASP A 69 -15.30 1.39 0.39
C ASP A 69 -14.76 0.34 -0.60
N LEU A 70 -13.65 -0.32 -0.25
CA LEU A 70 -13.09 -1.39 -1.07
C LEU A 70 -14.13 -2.51 -1.25
N THR A 71 -14.37 -2.86 -2.51
CA THR A 71 -15.11 -4.04 -2.92
C THR A 71 -14.15 -5.00 -3.61
N ILE A 72 -14.30 -6.30 -3.35
CA ILE A 72 -13.47 -7.37 -3.90
C ILE A 72 -14.40 -8.45 -4.42
N SER A 73 -14.17 -8.93 -5.64
CA SER A 73 -14.95 -10.03 -6.23
C SER A 73 -14.68 -11.36 -5.51
N GLN A 74 -15.58 -12.35 -5.66
CA GLN A 74 -15.36 -13.68 -5.07
C GLN A 74 -14.11 -14.37 -5.60
N ASP A 75 -13.82 -14.22 -6.89
CA ASP A 75 -12.62 -14.80 -7.53
C ASP A 75 -11.34 -14.19 -6.94
N GLU A 76 -11.34 -12.88 -6.69
CA GLU A 76 -10.23 -12.20 -6.03
C GLU A 76 -10.08 -12.62 -4.56
N LEU A 77 -11.17 -12.75 -3.81
CA LEU A 77 -11.15 -13.26 -2.42
C LEU A 77 -10.56 -14.68 -2.35
N GLN A 78 -10.97 -15.56 -3.25
CA GLN A 78 -10.41 -16.91 -3.37
C GLN A 78 -8.92 -16.84 -3.69
N ALA A 79 -8.51 -16.03 -4.66
CA ALA A 79 -7.09 -15.85 -5.01
C ALA A 79 -6.27 -15.35 -3.81
N PHE A 80 -6.78 -14.40 -3.03
CA PHE A 80 -6.13 -13.91 -1.82
C PHE A 80 -6.01 -14.98 -0.73
N CYS A 81 -7.06 -15.78 -0.56
CA CYS A 81 -7.04 -16.86 0.41
C CYS A 81 -6.02 -17.94 0.02
N LEU A 82 -5.96 -18.31 -1.27
CA LEU A 82 -4.97 -19.27 -1.80
C LEU A 82 -3.54 -18.76 -1.66
N LEU A 83 -3.31 -17.45 -1.82
CA LEU A 83 -2.00 -16.83 -1.58
C LEU A 83 -1.54 -17.00 -0.13
N GLU A 84 -2.41 -16.78 0.84
CA GLU A 84 -2.07 -16.96 2.25
C GLU A 84 -1.80 -18.43 2.59
N ILE A 85 -2.57 -19.35 1.98
CA ILE A 85 -2.35 -20.80 2.11
C ILE A 85 -1.01 -21.21 1.48
N GLU A 86 -0.68 -20.70 0.29
CA GLU A 86 0.59 -20.95 -0.39
C GLU A 86 1.78 -20.50 0.48
N LYS A 87 1.72 -19.31 1.09
CA LYS A 87 2.77 -18.84 2.01
C LYS A 87 2.98 -19.79 3.19
N LEU A 88 1.89 -20.26 3.80
CA LEU A 88 1.92 -21.22 4.91
C LEU A 88 2.45 -22.61 4.49
N LEU A 89 2.17 -23.04 3.26
CA LEU A 89 2.74 -24.27 2.72
C LEU A 89 4.23 -24.13 2.41
N GLN A 90 4.63 -22.98 1.86
CA GLN A 90 6.02 -22.68 1.53
C GLN A 90 6.90 -22.64 2.79
N SER A 91 6.39 -22.14 3.92
CA SER A 91 7.12 -22.23 5.20
C SER A 91 7.34 -23.67 5.68
N ASN A 92 6.60 -24.64 5.13
CA ASN A 92 6.74 -26.07 5.38
C ASN A 92 7.39 -26.82 4.19
N GLY A 93 8.00 -26.10 3.24
CA GLY A 93 8.69 -26.69 2.09
C GLY A 93 7.76 -27.36 1.06
N LYS A 94 6.47 -26.99 1.05
CA LYS A 94 5.45 -27.49 0.10
C LYS A 94 4.82 -26.33 -0.68
N SER A 95 4.09 -26.66 -1.73
CA SER A 95 3.31 -25.71 -2.54
C SER A 95 1.94 -26.31 -2.84
N LEU A 96 0.93 -25.47 -3.13
CA LEU A 96 -0.37 -25.91 -3.63
C LEU A 96 -0.23 -26.79 -4.89
N ARG A 97 0.82 -26.58 -5.68
CA ARG A 97 1.17 -27.42 -6.84
C ARG A 97 1.41 -28.88 -6.50
N ASN A 98 1.71 -29.21 -5.24
CA ASN A 98 1.91 -30.59 -4.78
C ASN A 98 0.60 -31.33 -4.50
N TYR A 99 -0.55 -30.64 -4.56
CA TYR A 99 -1.86 -31.21 -4.24
C TYR A 99 -2.72 -31.26 -5.49
N ALA A 100 -3.07 -32.47 -5.94
CA ALA A 100 -3.79 -32.69 -7.19
C ALA A 100 -5.16 -31.96 -7.18
N GLY A 101 -5.41 -31.18 -8.23
CA GLY A 101 -6.67 -30.45 -8.43
C GLY A 101 -6.80 -29.14 -7.65
N MET A 102 -5.87 -28.80 -6.75
CA MET A 102 -5.96 -27.52 -6.04
C MET A 102 -5.68 -26.33 -6.97
N PRO A 103 -6.49 -25.25 -6.88
CA PRO A 103 -6.22 -24.03 -7.63
C PRO A 103 -4.91 -23.41 -7.12
N VAL A 104 -4.08 -22.98 -8.07
CA VAL A 104 -2.81 -22.31 -7.76
C VAL A 104 -2.98 -20.81 -7.92
N PRO A 105 -2.39 -19.98 -7.03
CA PRO A 105 -2.39 -18.55 -7.21
C PRO A 105 -1.75 -18.19 -8.57
N ASN A 106 -2.44 -17.39 -9.37
CA ASN A 106 -1.90 -16.94 -10.65
C ASN A 106 -0.66 -16.05 -10.40
N ASN A 107 0.49 -16.39 -10.97
CA ASN A 107 1.76 -15.66 -10.72
C ASN A 107 1.65 -14.15 -11.02
N SER A 108 0.83 -13.75 -12.00
CA SER A 108 0.58 -12.33 -12.31
C SER A 108 -0.21 -11.61 -11.21
N LEU A 109 -1.10 -12.32 -10.52
CA LEU A 109 -1.85 -11.82 -9.38
C LEU A 109 -0.95 -11.82 -8.13
N VAL A 110 -0.13 -12.86 -7.94
CA VAL A 110 0.86 -12.91 -6.85
C VAL A 110 1.80 -11.70 -6.90
N SER A 111 2.28 -11.31 -8.09
CA SER A 111 3.12 -10.12 -8.28
C SER A 111 2.36 -8.79 -8.18
N GLN A 112 1.08 -8.75 -8.60
CA GLN A 112 0.24 -7.54 -8.43
C GLN A 112 -0.17 -7.32 -6.97
N PHE A 113 -0.25 -8.39 -6.18
CA PHE A 113 -0.78 -8.38 -4.82
C PHE A 113 0.26 -8.63 -3.73
N SER A 114 1.52 -8.88 -4.09
CA SER A 114 2.64 -8.84 -3.14
C SER A 114 2.73 -7.47 -2.47
N ASN A 115 2.27 -6.42 -3.17
CA ASN A 115 2.23 -5.07 -2.64
C ASN A 115 0.84 -4.45 -2.72
N LEU A 116 0.10 -4.58 -1.63
CA LEU A 116 -1.25 -4.06 -1.49
C LEU A 116 -1.32 -2.55 -1.71
N MET A 117 -0.26 -1.82 -1.39
CA MET A 117 -0.22 -0.38 -1.64
C MET A 117 -0.16 -0.06 -3.13
N LEU A 118 0.52 -0.87 -3.96
CA LEU A 118 0.49 -0.69 -5.43
C LEU A 118 -0.91 -0.90 -5.99
N LEU A 119 -1.63 -1.89 -5.47
CA LEU A 119 -3.00 -2.17 -5.91
C LEU A 119 -3.92 -0.96 -5.68
N ARG A 120 -3.83 -0.31 -4.51
CA ARG A 120 -4.54 0.94 -4.23
C ARG A 120 -4.23 2.00 -5.28
N GLU A 121 -2.97 2.12 -5.66
CA GLU A 121 -2.54 3.14 -6.63
C GLU A 121 -3.03 2.86 -8.07
N LEU A 122 -3.50 1.64 -8.36
CA LEU A 122 -3.95 1.22 -9.70
C LEU A 122 -5.46 1.00 -9.81
N GLN A 123 -6.19 0.86 -8.70
CA GLN A 123 -7.63 0.52 -8.67
C GLN A 123 -8.57 1.73 -8.51
N TYR A 124 -8.22 2.89 -9.06
CA TYR A 124 -9.10 4.07 -8.99
C TYR A 124 -10.20 4.02 -10.04
N ASP A 125 -11.40 4.47 -9.68
CA ASP A 125 -12.45 4.75 -10.65
C ASP A 125 -12.10 6.02 -11.43
N THR A 126 -11.50 5.83 -12.60
CA THR A 126 -11.07 6.90 -13.49
C THR A 126 -12.23 7.76 -13.99
N VAL A 127 -13.45 7.22 -14.02
CA VAL A 127 -14.64 7.91 -14.56
C VAL A 127 -15.24 8.85 -13.52
N SER A 128 -15.32 8.45 -12.25
CA SER A 128 -15.73 9.37 -11.17
C SER A 128 -14.69 10.47 -10.95
N LEU A 129 -13.39 10.13 -10.96
CA LEU A 129 -12.32 11.12 -10.86
C LEU A 129 -12.46 12.21 -11.93
N THR A 130 -12.64 11.84 -13.20
CA THR A 130 -12.70 12.79 -14.33
C THR A 130 -13.93 13.72 -14.28
N ARG A 131 -15.00 13.32 -13.58
CA ARG A 131 -16.25 14.10 -13.47
C ARG A 131 -16.24 15.12 -12.33
N GLU A 132 -15.33 15.00 -11.37
CA GLU A 132 -15.24 15.86 -10.17
C GLU A 132 -14.32 17.08 -10.34
N HIS A 133 -13.71 17.30 -11.50
CA HIS A 133 -12.68 18.34 -11.66
C HIS A 133 -13.24 19.73 -11.94
N ASP A 134 -13.29 20.55 -10.88
CA ASP A 134 -13.14 22.01 -10.99
C ASP A 134 -11.80 22.47 -10.35
N ALA A 135 -11.10 23.37 -11.07
CA ALA A 135 -9.99 24.25 -10.66
C ALA A 135 -8.60 23.72 -10.22
N ASN A 136 -8.40 22.47 -9.78
CA ASN A 136 -7.09 22.05 -9.22
C ASN A 136 -6.20 21.23 -10.20
N VAL A 137 -5.12 21.86 -10.69
CA VAL A 137 -4.12 21.26 -11.61
C VAL A 137 -3.59 19.91 -11.11
N SER A 138 -3.27 19.81 -9.82
CA SER A 138 -2.78 18.57 -9.19
C SER A 138 -3.76 17.40 -9.35
N LYS A 139 -5.06 17.66 -9.19
CA LYS A 139 -6.07 16.62 -9.34
C LYS A 139 -6.19 16.17 -10.79
N VAL A 140 -6.10 17.10 -11.75
CA VAL A 140 -6.18 16.79 -13.19
C VAL A 140 -4.99 15.93 -13.61
N LEU A 141 -3.78 16.29 -13.18
CA LEU A 141 -2.57 15.51 -13.44
C LEU A 141 -2.67 14.11 -12.86
N SER A 142 -3.11 13.98 -11.61
CA SER A 142 -3.31 12.68 -10.97
C SER A 142 -4.31 11.82 -11.73
N ALA A 143 -5.47 12.37 -12.11
CA ALA A 143 -6.50 11.62 -12.82
C ALA A 143 -6.02 11.16 -14.20
N ARG A 144 -5.35 12.05 -14.93
CA ARG A 144 -4.81 11.74 -16.26
C ARG A 144 -3.78 10.61 -16.19
N LEU A 145 -2.78 10.71 -15.32
CA LEU A 145 -1.74 9.68 -15.22
C LEU A 145 -2.32 8.34 -14.75
N ARG A 146 -3.24 8.35 -13.77
CA ARG A 146 -3.91 7.13 -13.32
C ARG A 146 -4.76 6.48 -14.42
N SER A 147 -5.38 7.27 -15.30
CA SER A 147 -6.07 6.73 -16.48
C SER A 147 -5.15 6.00 -17.46
N GLU A 148 -3.86 6.35 -17.46
CA GLU A 148 -2.79 5.68 -18.21
C GLU A 148 -2.15 4.51 -17.43
N LYS A 149 -2.76 4.10 -16.30
CA LYS A 149 -2.26 3.05 -15.38
C LYS A 149 -0.89 3.36 -14.77
N LYS A 150 -0.54 4.65 -14.67
CA LYS A 150 0.66 5.12 -13.96
C LYS A 150 0.40 5.29 -12.47
N ILE A 151 1.44 5.16 -11.67
CA ILE A 151 1.35 5.24 -10.21
C ILE A 151 1.61 6.68 -9.79
N VAL A 152 0.64 7.28 -9.08
CA VAL A 152 0.72 8.66 -8.61
C VAL A 152 0.50 8.70 -7.11
N ILE A 153 1.55 8.99 -6.34
CA ILE A 153 1.46 9.12 -4.88
C ILE A 153 0.87 10.49 -4.54
N ASN A 154 -0.41 10.50 -4.15
CA ASN A 154 -1.09 11.71 -3.69
C ASN A 154 -0.98 11.84 -2.17
N VAL A 155 -0.28 12.88 -1.72
CA VAL A 155 -0.15 13.21 -0.30
C VAL A 155 -0.48 14.68 -0.05
N ALA A 156 -0.86 14.99 1.20
CA ALA A 156 -1.03 16.36 1.65
C ALA A 156 -0.29 16.61 2.97
N SER A 157 -0.03 17.87 3.32
CA SER A 157 0.57 18.23 4.61
C SER A 157 -0.37 17.95 5.80
N SER A 158 -1.68 18.19 5.63
CA SER A 158 -2.72 17.99 6.67
C SER A 158 -3.69 16.86 6.35
N GLY A 159 -4.32 16.30 7.39
CA GLY A 159 -5.34 15.26 7.25
C GLY A 159 -6.55 15.72 6.45
N ILE A 160 -7.03 16.94 6.70
CA ILE A 160 -8.19 17.52 6.02
C ILE A 160 -7.90 17.71 4.53
N ALA A 161 -6.73 18.26 4.18
CA ALA A 161 -6.35 18.42 2.77
C ALA A 161 -6.21 17.07 2.05
N SER A 162 -5.74 16.03 2.75
CA SER A 162 -5.62 14.70 2.14
C SER A 162 -6.95 14.08 1.72
N LEU A 163 -8.07 14.45 2.35
CA LEU A 163 -9.41 13.98 1.96
C LEU A 163 -9.85 14.50 0.59
N LEU A 164 -9.27 15.63 0.14
CA LEU A 164 -9.60 16.23 -1.15
C LEU A 164 -8.83 15.59 -2.31
N LEU A 165 -7.85 14.74 -2.01
CA LEU A 165 -7.05 14.03 -2.99
C LEU A 165 -7.59 12.60 -3.17
N PRO A 166 -7.65 12.07 -4.39
CA PRO A 166 -8.11 10.71 -4.63
C PRO A 166 -7.20 9.68 -3.97
N GLY A 167 -7.72 9.02 -2.93
CA GLY A 167 -6.92 8.14 -2.07
C GLY A 167 -5.77 8.91 -1.40
N GLY A 168 -5.98 10.16 -1.02
CA GLY A 168 -4.96 10.95 -0.34
C GLY A 168 -4.60 10.40 1.04
N LYS A 169 -3.37 10.65 1.44
CA LYS A 169 -2.86 10.42 2.81
C LYS A 169 -2.07 11.65 3.23
N THR A 170 -1.83 11.79 4.53
CA THR A 170 -0.82 12.78 4.96
C THR A 170 0.58 12.31 4.54
N ALA A 171 1.45 13.25 4.20
CA ALA A 171 2.86 12.95 3.89
C ALA A 171 3.54 12.21 5.04
N HIS A 172 3.22 12.61 6.28
CA HIS A 172 3.67 11.94 7.50
C HIS A 172 3.28 10.46 7.54
N SER A 173 2.03 10.11 7.24
CA SER A 173 1.56 8.72 7.22
C SER A 173 2.14 7.93 6.05
N MET A 174 2.19 8.52 4.86
CA MET A 174 2.69 7.83 3.66
C MET A 174 4.18 7.52 3.78
N PHE A 175 5.00 8.51 4.12
CA PHE A 175 6.45 8.36 4.17
C PHE A 175 7.00 8.01 5.56
N ASN A 176 6.15 7.97 6.59
CA ASN A 176 6.59 7.70 7.97
C ASN A 176 7.60 8.77 8.45
N ILE A 177 7.26 10.04 8.22
CA ILE A 177 8.07 11.20 8.60
C ILE A 177 8.05 11.35 10.14
N PRO A 178 9.20 11.40 10.82
CA PRO A 178 9.26 11.67 12.26
C PRO A 178 8.65 13.02 12.63
N VAL A 179 8.02 13.09 13.81
CA VAL A 179 7.48 14.35 14.34
C VAL A 179 8.59 15.29 14.79
N GLU A 180 9.63 14.72 15.41
CA GLU A 180 10.85 15.44 15.77
C GLU A 180 11.79 15.44 14.57
N LEU A 181 12.14 16.64 14.11
CA LEU A 181 12.92 16.86 12.89
C LEU A 181 14.23 17.57 13.22
N THR A 182 15.31 17.04 12.66
CA THR A 182 16.66 17.60 12.64
C THR A 182 17.16 17.66 11.19
N GLU A 183 18.27 18.36 10.95
CA GLU A 183 18.87 18.53 9.61
C GLU A 183 19.24 17.20 8.94
N ASP A 184 19.51 16.18 9.74
CA ASP A 184 19.94 14.82 9.40
C ASP A 184 18.83 13.76 9.56
N THR A 185 17.60 14.15 9.94
CA THR A 185 16.46 13.23 10.09
C THR A 185 16.03 12.56 8.78
N VAL A 186 15.94 11.25 8.71
CA VAL A 186 15.36 10.52 7.55
C VAL A 186 13.97 9.98 7.87
N CYS A 187 13.14 9.76 6.84
CA CYS A 187 11.85 9.10 7.02
C CYS A 187 12.04 7.62 7.40
N ARG A 188 11.18 7.11 8.29
CA ARG A 188 11.30 5.77 8.88
C ARG A 188 10.64 4.68 8.02
N ILE A 189 10.99 4.61 6.74
CA ILE A 189 10.52 3.57 5.83
C ILE A 189 11.48 2.38 5.93
N LYS A 190 10.97 1.20 6.30
CA LYS A 190 11.79 -0.03 6.31
C LYS A 190 12.06 -0.49 4.87
N LYS A 191 13.27 -1.00 4.58
CA LYS A 191 13.68 -1.42 3.23
C LYS A 191 12.84 -2.57 2.65
N ASP A 192 12.30 -3.42 3.52
CA ASP A 192 11.40 -4.53 3.20
C ASP A 192 9.90 -4.12 3.21
N SER A 193 9.62 -2.83 3.41
CA SER A 193 8.23 -2.35 3.46
C SER A 193 7.63 -2.27 2.06
N PRO A 194 6.32 -2.58 1.91
CA PRO A 194 5.61 -2.36 0.64
C PRO A 194 5.67 -0.90 0.15
N LYS A 195 5.87 0.08 1.04
CA LYS A 195 6.02 1.49 0.66
C LYS A 195 7.20 1.74 -0.29
N VAL A 196 8.27 0.95 -0.18
CA VAL A 196 9.49 1.11 -0.98
C VAL A 196 9.20 0.83 -2.45
N GLU A 197 8.47 -0.24 -2.73
CA GLU A 197 8.10 -0.61 -4.11
C GLU A 197 7.15 0.42 -4.74
N VAL A 198 6.21 0.96 -3.96
CA VAL A 198 5.33 2.05 -4.42
C VAL A 198 6.15 3.26 -4.82
N VAL A 199 7.13 3.63 -4.01
CA VAL A 199 8.06 4.71 -4.35
C VAL A 199 8.86 4.38 -5.60
N TRP A 200 9.40 3.17 -5.73
CA TRP A 200 10.15 2.76 -6.92
C TRP A 200 9.35 2.88 -8.21
N LEU A 201 8.09 2.44 -8.19
CA LEU A 201 7.24 2.43 -9.37
C LEU A 201 6.46 3.73 -9.59
N ALA A 202 6.43 4.64 -8.61
CA ALA A 202 5.74 5.91 -8.75
C ALA A 202 6.32 6.76 -9.88
N ASP A 203 5.45 7.20 -10.78
CA ASP A 203 5.78 8.12 -11.87
C ASP A 203 5.72 9.57 -11.42
N LEU A 204 4.85 9.86 -10.44
CA LEU A 204 4.62 11.19 -9.91
C LEU A 204 4.33 11.14 -8.41
N ILE A 205 4.86 12.12 -7.67
CA ILE A 205 4.50 12.40 -6.29
C ILE A 205 3.86 13.79 -6.25
N ILE A 206 2.65 13.89 -5.73
CA ILE A 206 1.95 15.15 -5.52
C ILE A 206 1.89 15.41 -4.03
N LEU A 207 2.43 16.56 -3.59
CA LEU A 207 2.30 17.04 -2.22
C LEU A 207 1.44 18.30 -2.20
N ASP A 208 0.18 18.15 -1.84
CA ASP A 208 -0.76 19.27 -1.68
C ASP A 208 -0.55 19.97 -0.33
N GLU A 209 -0.82 21.27 -0.30
CA GLU A 209 -0.55 22.14 0.85
C GLU A 209 0.91 22.03 1.34
N ALA A 210 1.86 21.85 0.42
CA ALA A 210 3.28 21.66 0.70
C ALA A 210 3.85 22.82 1.52
N LEU A 211 3.41 24.05 1.26
CA LEU A 211 3.90 25.27 1.92
C LEU A 211 3.62 25.30 3.43
N MET A 212 2.67 24.49 3.91
CA MET A 212 2.40 24.30 5.34
C MET A 212 3.35 23.28 6.00
N THR A 213 4.32 22.74 5.28
CA THR A 213 5.25 21.72 5.77
C THR A 213 6.58 22.36 6.17
N ASN A 214 7.19 21.84 7.24
CA ASN A 214 8.54 22.26 7.64
C ASN A 214 9.58 21.81 6.60
N LYS A 215 10.52 22.69 6.25
CA LYS A 215 11.61 22.36 5.31
C LYS A 215 12.38 21.10 5.70
N LEU A 216 12.53 20.82 6.99
CA LEU A 216 13.26 19.64 7.47
C LEU A 216 12.52 18.35 7.11
N ALA A 217 11.19 18.36 7.10
CA ALA A 217 10.40 17.21 6.63
C ALA A 217 10.54 17.04 5.11
N PHE A 218 10.62 18.16 4.37
CA PHE A 218 10.84 18.17 2.93
C PHE A 218 12.23 17.62 2.56
N GLU A 219 13.27 18.02 3.30
CA GLU A 219 14.64 17.54 3.14
C GLU A 219 14.82 16.09 3.61
N ALA A 220 14.14 15.69 4.69
CA ALA A 220 14.09 14.30 5.12
C ALA A 220 13.51 13.39 4.03
N LEU A 221 12.43 13.84 3.37
CA LEU A 221 11.81 13.12 2.27
C LEU A 221 12.78 12.97 1.10
N ASP A 222 13.47 14.04 0.68
CA ASP A 222 14.50 13.99 -0.37
C ASP A 222 15.60 12.97 -0.05
N ARG A 223 16.16 13.03 1.16
CA ARG A 223 17.22 12.10 1.59
C ARG A 223 16.74 10.65 1.59
N THR A 224 15.52 10.38 2.06
CA THR A 224 14.96 9.03 2.02
C THR A 224 14.67 8.56 0.60
N LEU A 225 14.13 9.41 -0.28
CA LEU A 225 13.87 9.02 -1.66
C LEU A 225 15.17 8.75 -2.43
N ARG A 226 16.25 9.51 -2.16
CA ARG A 226 17.58 9.20 -2.70
C ARG A 226 18.06 7.83 -2.26
N ASP A 227 18.03 7.53 -0.95
CA ASP A 227 18.46 6.23 -0.40
C ASP A 227 17.65 5.07 -1.02
N ILE A 228 16.32 5.22 -1.13
CA ILE A 228 15.45 4.24 -1.76
C ILE A 228 15.78 4.07 -3.25
N MET A 229 16.05 5.16 -3.98
CA MET A 229 16.25 5.11 -5.43
C MET A 229 17.67 4.73 -5.86
N VAL A 230 18.65 4.74 -4.95
CA VAL A 230 20.01 4.22 -5.22
C VAL A 230 19.96 2.76 -5.65
N SER A 231 19.08 1.94 -5.05
CA SER A 231 18.95 0.53 -5.44
C SER A 231 18.43 0.32 -6.87
N VAL A 232 17.82 1.34 -7.48
CA VAL A 232 17.39 1.32 -8.88
C VAL A 232 18.53 1.76 -9.80
N SER A 233 19.29 2.79 -9.41
CA SER A 233 20.47 3.25 -10.14
C SER A 233 21.33 4.15 -9.25
N ASP A 234 22.64 3.88 -9.21
CA ASP A 234 23.59 4.65 -8.38
C ASP A 234 23.60 6.15 -8.67
N ARG A 235 23.25 6.57 -9.90
CA ARG A 235 23.17 7.99 -10.27
C ARG A 235 22.06 8.75 -9.53
N ASN A 236 21.04 8.04 -9.02
CA ASN A 236 19.90 8.65 -8.37
C ASN A 236 20.25 9.28 -7.02
N LYS A 237 21.38 8.88 -6.39
CA LYS A 237 21.84 9.43 -5.11
C LYS A 237 22.06 10.96 -5.16
N ASP A 238 22.46 11.46 -6.33
CA ASP A 238 22.83 12.86 -6.53
C ASP A 238 21.65 13.69 -7.06
N LEU A 239 20.57 13.04 -7.48
CA LEU A 239 19.38 13.71 -8.02
C LEU A 239 18.40 14.09 -6.90
N PRO A 240 17.76 15.27 -6.97
CA PRO A 240 16.64 15.61 -6.09
C PRO A 240 15.57 14.51 -6.12
N PHE A 241 15.09 14.13 -4.94
CA PHE A 241 14.10 13.09 -4.70
C PHE A 241 14.42 11.75 -5.37
N GLY A 242 15.71 11.42 -5.53
CA GLY A 242 16.11 10.19 -6.19
C GLY A 242 15.73 10.14 -7.68
N GLY A 243 15.55 11.30 -8.32
CA GLY A 243 15.10 11.42 -9.70
C GLY A 243 13.58 11.34 -9.89
N LYS A 244 12.79 11.30 -8.81
CA LYS A 244 11.33 11.33 -8.89
C LYS A 244 10.81 12.72 -9.24
N VAL A 245 9.74 12.74 -10.03
CA VAL A 245 8.99 13.97 -10.32
C VAL A 245 8.10 14.26 -9.13
N VAL A 246 8.29 15.43 -8.51
CA VAL A 246 7.50 15.89 -7.36
C VAL A 246 6.81 17.20 -7.72
N VAL A 247 5.49 17.25 -7.55
CA VAL A 247 4.66 18.44 -7.73
C VAL A 247 4.21 18.94 -6.37
N LEU A 248 4.51 20.20 -6.07
CA LEU A 248 4.12 20.86 -4.83
C LEU A 248 2.90 21.74 -5.08
N GLY A 249 1.79 21.42 -4.42
CA GLY A 249 0.60 22.26 -4.36
C GLY A 249 0.63 23.18 -3.14
N GLY A 250 0.05 24.37 -3.26
CA GLY A 250 -0.12 25.31 -2.15
C GLY A 250 -0.25 26.74 -2.65
N ASP A 251 -0.90 27.61 -1.87
CA ASP A 251 -0.98 29.05 -2.15
C ASP A 251 -0.02 29.80 -1.22
N PHE A 252 0.93 30.55 -1.77
CA PHE A 252 1.87 31.38 -0.98
C PHE A 252 1.18 32.48 -0.17
N ARG A 253 -0.10 32.77 -0.45
CA ARG A 253 -0.94 33.70 0.30
C ARG A 253 -1.65 33.03 1.49
N GLN A 254 -1.57 31.71 1.63
CA GLN A 254 -2.04 31.00 2.83
C GLN A 254 -1.09 31.22 4.01
N VAL A 255 -1.58 30.93 5.22
CA VAL A 255 -0.86 31.12 6.47
C VAL A 255 0.39 30.22 6.49
N LEU A 256 1.56 30.82 6.75
CA LEU A 256 2.83 30.12 6.93
C LEU A 256 2.73 29.04 8.02
N LEU A 257 3.64 28.06 7.97
CA LEU A 257 3.82 27.07 9.04
C LEU A 257 3.82 27.74 10.42
N VAL A 258 2.94 27.30 11.31
CA VAL A 258 2.87 27.81 12.68
C VAL A 258 3.91 27.11 13.54
N ILE A 259 4.93 27.85 14.00
CA ILE A 259 5.88 27.39 15.00
C ILE A 259 5.45 27.96 16.36
N PRO A 260 5.01 27.13 17.32
CA PRO A 260 4.61 27.61 18.63
C PRO A 260 5.75 28.38 19.31
N LYS A 261 5.49 29.62 19.73
CA LYS A 261 6.48 30.54 20.33
C LYS A 261 7.64 30.94 19.40
N GLY A 262 7.58 30.60 18.12
CA GLY A 262 8.59 30.96 17.13
C GLY A 262 8.50 32.43 16.73
N SER A 263 9.66 33.04 16.55
CA SER A 263 9.84 34.34 15.91
C SER A 263 9.52 34.27 14.41
N ARG A 264 9.29 35.45 13.81
CA ARG A 264 9.10 35.56 12.35
C ARG A 264 10.28 35.00 11.56
N ALA A 265 11.51 35.21 12.05
CA ALA A 265 12.71 34.70 11.41
C ALA A 265 12.74 33.16 11.42
N GLU A 266 12.38 32.53 12.54
CA GLU A 266 12.30 31.07 12.64
C GLU A 266 11.23 30.49 11.70
N ILE A 267 10.07 31.14 11.60
CA ILE A 267 9.01 30.71 10.66
C ILE A 267 9.50 30.76 9.20
N VAL A 268 10.16 31.86 8.81
CA VAL A 268 10.73 31.98 7.45
C VAL A 268 11.83 30.95 7.22
N MET A 269 12.72 30.75 8.19
CA MET A 269 13.79 29.75 8.09
C MET A 269 13.29 28.32 8.03
N ALA A 270 12.12 28.02 8.61
CA ALA A 270 11.49 26.71 8.54
C ALA A 270 10.62 26.50 7.29
N SER A 271 10.33 27.56 6.54
CA SER A 271 9.52 27.48 5.32
C SER A 271 10.27 26.74 4.21
N ILE A 272 9.54 26.03 3.35
CA ILE A 272 10.13 25.24 2.25
C ILE A 272 11.01 26.09 1.32
N ASN A 273 10.68 27.35 1.11
CA ASN A 273 11.46 28.26 0.25
C ASN A 273 12.89 28.48 0.78
N SER A 274 13.12 28.26 2.07
CA SER A 274 14.44 28.34 2.72
C SER A 274 15.20 27.00 2.68
N SER A 275 14.64 25.96 2.05
CA SER A 275 15.30 24.68 1.84
C SER A 275 16.38 24.77 0.77
N VAL A 276 17.44 23.98 0.93
CA VAL A 276 18.47 23.78 -0.11
C VAL A 276 17.91 23.21 -1.41
N LEU A 277 16.74 22.55 -1.34
CA LEU A 277 16.06 21.95 -2.48
C LEU A 277 15.29 22.96 -3.31
N TRP A 278 14.98 24.15 -2.77
CA TRP A 278 14.16 25.15 -3.43
C TRP A 278 14.76 25.61 -4.77
N LYS A 279 16.09 25.61 -4.90
CA LYS A 279 16.79 25.93 -6.15
C LYS A 279 16.48 24.98 -7.32
N TYR A 280 15.94 23.79 -7.05
CA TYR A 280 15.51 22.83 -8.05
C TYR A 280 14.02 22.96 -8.39
N CYS A 281 13.27 23.77 -7.65
CA CYS A 281 11.85 23.99 -7.88
C CYS A 281 11.65 24.99 -9.03
N ARG A 282 10.76 24.66 -9.96
CA ARG A 282 10.28 25.59 -10.98
C ARG A 282 8.85 25.98 -10.65
N VAL A 283 8.64 27.27 -10.38
CA VAL A 283 7.30 27.84 -10.20
C VAL A 283 6.64 27.94 -11.58
N LEU A 284 5.41 27.45 -11.68
CA LEU A 284 4.60 27.42 -12.89
C LEU A 284 3.54 28.52 -12.86
#